data_AF-A0A158KTV8-F1
#
_entry.id   AF-A0A158KTV8-F1
#
_cell.length_a   1.000
_cell.length_b   1.000
_cell.length_c   1.000
_cell.angle_alpha   90.00
_cell.angle_beta   90.00
_cell.angle_gamma   90.00
#
_symmetry.space_group_name_H-M   'P 1'
#
loop_
_entity.id
_entity.type
_entity.pdbx_description
1 polymer ?
#
loop_
_entity_poly.entity_id
_entity_poly.type
_entity_poly.pdbx_seq_one_letter_code
_entity_poly.pdbx_strand_id
1 'polypeptide(L)'
;MCTDLGLDPIEIIRLYGLRFKIEHSFKQAVHRIGTFAYHFWMQDMKPLSRSNGDQYLHRESPEYRDAVKRKTHAYHVFIQAGIVCQGLLQYLAAVFPSLVWSSFGSWLRTIRPGIPPSELVVASALRQCLPEFLVNSAKTNFFAKFIAERQDPDTFEMFRLAT
;
A
#
# COMPACT_ATOMS: atom_id res chain seq x y z
N MET A 1 28.72 1.02 9.47
CA MET A 1 30.07 1.51 9.17
C MET A 1 29.98 2.31 7.89
N CYS A 2 30.41 3.59 7.90
CA CYS A 2 30.34 4.48 6.74
C CYS A 2 31.71 4.52 6.06
N THR A 3 31.74 4.52 4.73
CA THR A 3 32.97 4.65 3.94
C THR A 3 33.30 6.10 3.58
N ASP A 4 32.40 7.03 3.88
CA ASP A 4 32.62 8.47 3.69
C ASP A 4 33.44 9.04 4.86
N LEU A 5 34.62 9.57 4.55
CA LEU A 5 35.54 10.15 5.52
C LEU A 5 35.29 11.66 5.75
N GLY A 6 34.40 12.28 4.97
CA GLY A 6 34.06 13.70 5.06
C GLY A 6 32.88 14.00 5.99
N LEU A 7 32.10 12.99 6.38
CA LEU A 7 30.98 13.14 7.31
C LEU A 7 31.43 13.13 8.77
N ASP A 8 30.83 13.98 9.59
CA ASP A 8 31.12 13.99 11.03
C ASP A 8 30.66 12.66 11.67
N PRO A 9 31.44 12.08 12.61
CA PRO A 9 31.07 10.83 13.29
C PRO A 9 29.67 10.87 13.93
N ILE A 10 29.21 12.02 14.44
CA ILE A 10 27.87 12.11 15.04
C ILE A 10 26.77 11.99 13.99
N GLU A 11 27.00 12.50 12.78
CA GLU A 11 26.05 12.43 11.67
C GLU A 11 25.92 11.00 11.16
N ILE A 12 27.03 10.27 11.09
CA ILE A 12 27.03 8.84 10.75
C ILE A 12 26.14 8.05 11.72
N ILE A 13 26.29 8.30 13.03
CA ILE A 13 25.47 7.65 14.06
C ILE A 13 23.99 8.05 13.90
N ARG A 14 23.70 9.33 13.68
CA ARG A 14 22.32 9.83 13.48
C ARG A 14 21.66 9.19 12.26
N LEU A 15 22.34 9.15 11.11
CA LEU A 15 21.84 8.54 9.88
C LEU A 15 21.59 7.05 10.04
N TYR A 16 22.53 6.33 10.66
CA TYR A 16 22.34 4.91 10.96
C TYR A 16 21.18 4.70 11.94
N GLY A 17 21.02 5.61 12.90
CA GLY A 17 19.89 5.65 13.82
C GLY A 17 18.54 5.87 13.13
N LEU A 18 18.49 6.37 11.88
CA LEU A 18 17.26 6.48 11.10
C LEU A 18 16.96 5.24 10.25
N ARG A 19 17.89 4.26 10.18
CA ARG A 19 17.74 3.06 9.35
C ARG A 19 16.47 2.26 9.68
N PHE A 20 16.04 2.26 10.95
CA PHE A 20 14.81 1.57 11.41
C PHE A 20 13.55 2.01 10.67
N LYS A 21 13.57 3.18 10.01
CA LYS A 21 12.45 3.67 9.20
C LYS A 21 12.11 2.70 8.07
N ILE A 22 13.08 1.95 7.54
CA ILE A 22 12.82 0.94 6.51
C ILE A 22 11.92 -0.16 7.06
N GLU A 23 12.23 -0.69 8.24
CA GLU A 23 11.44 -1.70 8.94
C GLU A 23 10.03 -1.15 9.27
N HIS A 24 9.94 0.11 9.67
CA HIS A 24 8.65 0.76 9.88
C HIS A 24 7.84 0.86 8.59
N SER A 25 8.45 1.30 7.48
CA SER A 25 7.81 1.38 6.17
C SER A 25 7.30 0.02 5.71
N PHE A 26 8.09 -1.05 5.84
CA PHE A 26 7.65 -2.41 5.54
C PHE A 26 6.49 -2.86 6.43
N LYS A 27 6.52 -2.54 7.72
CA LYS A 27 5.42 -2.84 8.64
C LYS A 27 4.12 -2.20 8.18
N GLN A 28 4.15 -0.95 7.73
CA GLN A 28 2.94 -0.29 7.21
C GLN A 28 2.51 -0.86 5.86
N ALA A 29 3.45 -1.12 4.95
CA ALA A 29 3.16 -1.75 3.66
C ALA A 29 2.41 -3.07 3.83
N VAL A 30 2.84 -3.91 4.78
CA VAL A 30 2.19 -5.20 5.10
C VAL A 30 0.84 -5.01 5.77
N HIS A 31 0.76 -4.23 6.85
CA HIS A 31 -0.42 -4.23 7.73
C HIS A 31 -1.48 -3.16 7.42
N ARG A 32 -1.14 -2.11 6.67
CA ARG A 32 -2.09 -1.03 6.34
C ARG A 32 -2.52 -1.04 4.90
N ILE A 33 -1.59 -1.27 3.98
CA ILE A 33 -1.87 -1.28 2.55
C ILE A 33 -2.13 -2.69 2.05
N GLY A 34 -1.43 -3.69 2.61
CA GLY A 34 -1.50 -5.06 2.12
C GLY A 34 -0.69 -5.28 0.85
N THR A 35 0.40 -4.52 0.66
CA THR A 35 1.31 -4.59 -0.51
C THR A 35 1.82 -6.02 -0.77
N PHE A 36 1.87 -6.85 0.26
CA PHE A 36 2.33 -8.24 0.21
C PHE A 36 1.23 -9.26 0.55
N ALA A 37 -0.04 -8.83 0.61
CA ALA A 37 -1.14 -9.67 1.06
C ALA A 37 -1.67 -10.61 -0.03
N TYR A 38 -1.50 -10.26 -1.31
CA TYR A 38 -2.09 -11.02 -2.41
C TYR A 38 -1.15 -12.13 -2.90
N HIS A 39 -1.69 -13.34 -3.04
CA HIS A 39 -1.00 -14.47 -3.63
C HIS A 39 -1.52 -14.71 -5.06
N PHE A 40 -0.74 -14.32 -6.07
CA PHE A 40 -1.08 -14.62 -7.45
C PHE A 40 -0.95 -16.11 -7.73
N TRP A 41 -1.93 -16.68 -8.42
CA TRP A 41 -1.94 -18.08 -8.82
C TRP A 41 -1.84 -18.23 -10.35
N MET A 42 -1.37 -19.39 -10.78
CA MET A 42 -1.38 -19.81 -12.18
C MET A 42 -2.04 -21.18 -12.24
N GLN A 43 -2.91 -21.38 -13.23
CA GLN A 43 -3.64 -22.63 -13.41
C GLN A 43 -2.77 -23.87 -13.55
N ASP A 44 -1.76 -23.82 -14.42
CA ASP A 44 -0.88 -24.94 -14.69
C ASP A 44 0.27 -25.07 -13.67
N MET A 45 0.20 -24.34 -12.54
CA MET A 45 1.28 -24.31 -11.56
C MET A 45 1.48 -25.70 -10.97
N LYS A 46 2.69 -26.23 -11.11
CA LYS A 46 3.04 -27.52 -10.51
C LYS A 46 2.96 -27.42 -8.99
N PRO A 47 2.31 -28.37 -8.30
CA PRO A 47 2.18 -28.33 -6.85
C PRO A 47 3.57 -28.41 -6.20
N LEU A 48 3.81 -27.54 -5.22
CA LEU A 48 5.06 -27.49 -4.46
C LEU A 48 4.83 -28.11 -3.09
N SER A 49 5.70 -29.04 -2.67
CA SER A 49 5.69 -29.56 -1.31
C SER A 49 6.30 -28.53 -0.34
N ARG A 50 6.00 -28.64 0.97
CA ARG A 50 6.59 -27.74 1.99
C ARG A 50 8.11 -27.87 2.12
N SER A 51 8.67 -29.01 1.74
CA SER A 51 10.10 -29.32 1.76
C SER A 51 10.72 -29.30 0.37
N ASN A 52 10.09 -28.62 -0.60
CA ASN A 52 10.59 -28.62 -1.97
C ASN A 52 11.90 -27.82 -2.04
N GLY A 53 12.87 -28.36 -2.77
CA GLY A 53 14.14 -27.69 -3.03
C GLY A 53 14.04 -26.69 -4.19
N ASP A 54 15.17 -26.49 -4.86
CA ASP A 54 15.28 -25.55 -5.98
C ASP A 54 14.33 -25.89 -7.14
N GLN A 55 13.73 -24.85 -7.72
CA GLN A 55 12.92 -24.97 -8.92
C GLN A 55 13.77 -24.71 -10.16
N TYR A 56 13.84 -25.69 -11.05
CA TYR A 56 14.63 -25.59 -12.28
C TYR A 56 13.79 -25.13 -13.47
N LEU A 57 13.41 -23.85 -13.47
CA LEU A 57 12.57 -23.26 -14.52
C LEU A 57 13.17 -23.38 -15.94
N HIS A 58 14.49 -23.53 -16.07
CA HIS A 58 15.18 -23.74 -17.35
C HIS A 58 14.91 -25.10 -17.99
N ARG A 59 14.40 -26.09 -17.23
CA ARG A 59 14.04 -27.43 -17.73
C ARG A 59 12.58 -27.54 -18.15
N GLU A 60 11.80 -26.48 -17.94
CA GLU A 60 10.38 -26.43 -18.22
C GLU A 60 10.11 -25.97 -19.66
N SER A 61 8.91 -26.25 -20.16
CA SER A 61 8.49 -25.81 -21.48
C SER A 61 8.50 -24.28 -21.59
N PRO A 62 8.75 -23.71 -22.79
CA PRO A 62 8.69 -22.27 -23.00
C PRO A 62 7.38 -21.64 -22.49
N GLU A 63 6.25 -22.32 -22.70
CA GLU A 63 4.92 -21.88 -22.31
C GLU A 63 4.79 -21.77 -20.78
N TYR A 64 5.24 -22.79 -20.04
CA TYR A 64 5.24 -22.77 -18.58
C TYR A 64 6.13 -21.64 -18.04
N ARG A 65 7.32 -21.47 -18.64
CA ARG A 65 8.25 -20.39 -18.26
C ARG A 65 7.64 -19.02 -18.45
N ASP A 66 6.98 -18.79 -19.58
CA ASP A 66 6.34 -17.51 -19.87
C ASP A 66 5.13 -17.26 -18.97
N ALA A 67 4.37 -18.30 -18.66
CA ALA A 67 3.31 -18.21 -17.67
C ALA A 67 3.88 -17.80 -16.29
N VAL A 68 5.02 -18.36 -15.86
CA VAL A 68 5.64 -18.03 -14.57
C VAL A 68 6.11 -16.57 -14.57
N LYS A 69 6.73 -16.11 -15.67
CA LYS A 69 7.10 -14.70 -15.82
C LYS A 69 5.88 -13.78 -15.73
N ARG A 70 4.75 -14.12 -16.35
CA ARG A 70 3.50 -13.34 -16.24
C ARG A 70 3.02 -13.26 -14.78
N LYS A 71 3.03 -14.38 -14.06
CA LYS A 71 2.69 -14.41 -12.63
C LYS A 71 3.64 -13.52 -11.81
N THR A 72 4.95 -13.63 -12.01
CA THR A 72 5.96 -12.80 -11.32
C THR A 72 5.79 -11.31 -11.65
N HIS A 73 5.50 -10.98 -12.91
CA HIS A 73 5.20 -9.62 -13.32
C HIS A 73 3.98 -9.06 -12.60
N ALA A 74 2.92 -9.85 -12.45
CA ALA A 74 1.74 -9.45 -11.67
C ALA A 74 2.09 -9.15 -10.20
N TYR A 75 2.94 -9.95 -9.56
CA TYR A 75 3.47 -9.63 -8.23
C TYR A 75 4.20 -8.29 -8.21
N HIS A 76 5.13 -8.07 -9.14
CA HIS A 76 5.92 -6.84 -9.18
C HIS A 76 5.04 -5.60 -9.37
N VAL A 77 4.08 -5.65 -10.29
CA VAL A 77 3.15 -4.55 -10.53
C VAL A 77 2.28 -4.29 -9.31
N PHE A 78 1.76 -5.33 -8.66
CA PHE A 78 0.97 -5.20 -7.44
C PHE A 78 1.77 -4.57 -6.29
N ILE A 79 2.99 -5.05 -6.05
CA ILE A 79 3.89 -4.51 -5.03
C ILE A 79 4.22 -3.04 -5.34
N GLN A 80 4.54 -2.72 -6.59
CA GLN A 80 4.83 -1.36 -7.03
C GLN A 80 3.65 -0.42 -6.79
N ALA A 81 2.43 -0.86 -7.15
CA ALA A 81 1.23 -0.10 -6.88
C ALA A 81 1.03 0.16 -5.37
N GLY A 82 1.25 -0.86 -4.52
CA GLY A 82 1.20 -0.69 -3.07
C GLY A 82 2.25 0.29 -2.52
N ILE A 83 3.47 0.28 -3.06
CA ILE A 83 4.53 1.24 -2.69
C ILE A 83 4.14 2.67 -3.11
N VAL A 84 3.59 2.85 -4.32
CA VAL A 84 3.09 4.15 -4.78
C VAL A 84 1.96 4.65 -3.86
N CYS A 85 1.01 3.79 -3.52
CA CYS A 85 -0.03 4.13 -2.54
C CYS A 85 0.57 4.56 -1.20
N GLN A 86 1.59 3.87 -0.70
CA GLN A 86 2.27 4.24 0.54
C GLN A 86 2.90 5.63 0.47
N GLY A 87 3.63 5.91 -0.62
CA GLY A 87 4.21 7.23 -0.86
C GLY A 87 3.17 8.33 -0.93
N LEU A 88 2.00 8.06 -1.52
CA LEU A 88 0.88 9.01 -1.55
C LEU A 88 0.31 9.29 -0.15
N LEU A 89 0.20 8.27 0.71
CA LEU A 89 -0.22 8.50 2.10
C LEU A 89 0.77 9.39 2.84
N GLN A 90 2.07 9.14 2.68
CA GLN A 90 3.13 9.96 3.30
C GLN A 90 3.12 11.39 2.77
N TYR A 91 2.92 11.57 1.46
CA TYR A 91 2.79 12.87 0.83
C TYR A 91 1.61 13.66 1.41
N LEU A 92 0.42 13.05 1.49
CA LEU A 92 -0.75 13.69 2.06
C LEU A 92 -0.54 14.07 3.54
N ALA A 93 0.11 13.21 4.32
CA ALA A 93 0.47 13.53 5.71
C ALA A 93 1.39 14.75 5.81
N ALA A 94 2.41 14.82 4.97
CA ALA A 94 3.41 15.90 5.03
C ALA A 94 2.88 17.23 4.50
N VAL A 95 2.12 17.20 3.41
CA VAL A 95 1.72 18.42 2.67
C VAL A 95 0.35 18.94 3.10
N PHE A 96 -0.57 18.07 3.49
CA PHE A 96 -1.95 18.44 3.85
C PHE A 96 -2.37 17.97 5.25
N PRO A 97 -1.56 18.16 6.31
CA PRO A 97 -1.84 17.60 7.63
C PRO A 97 -3.16 18.12 8.22
N SER A 98 -3.47 19.41 8.06
CA SER A 98 -4.70 20.02 8.60
C SER A 98 -5.95 19.41 7.96
N LEU A 99 -5.93 19.21 6.64
CA LEU A 99 -7.03 18.59 5.92
C LEU A 99 -7.22 17.14 6.36
N VAL A 100 -6.13 16.37 6.42
CA VAL A 100 -6.17 14.97 6.89
C VAL A 100 -6.77 14.88 8.29
N TRP A 101 -6.35 15.73 9.23
CA TRP A 101 -6.89 15.74 10.59
C TRP A 101 -8.38 16.12 10.62
N SER A 102 -8.80 17.09 9.80
CA SER A 102 -10.23 17.47 9.69
C SER A 102 -11.10 16.34 9.12
N SER A 103 -10.54 15.55 8.20
CA SER A 103 -11.22 14.44 7.54
C SER A 103 -11.11 13.10 8.27
N PHE A 104 -10.26 13.00 9.30
CA PHE A 104 -10.00 11.74 10.01
C PHE A 104 -11.27 11.17 10.67
N GLY A 105 -12.18 12.04 11.14
CA GLY A 105 -13.51 11.65 11.62
C GLY A 105 -13.52 10.70 12.83
N SER A 106 -12.38 10.53 13.50
CA SER A 106 -12.20 9.62 14.64
C SER A 106 -11.31 10.27 15.69
N TRP A 107 -11.11 9.58 16.81
CA TRP A 107 -10.34 10.08 17.93
C TRP A 107 -9.05 9.27 18.15
N LEU A 108 -7.97 9.98 18.47
CA LEU A 108 -6.69 9.37 18.79
C LEU A 108 -6.07 10.11 19.99
N ARG A 109 -5.65 9.36 21.01
CA ARG A 109 -5.05 9.96 22.22
C ARG A 109 -3.75 10.73 21.94
N THR A 110 -3.01 10.36 20.90
CA THR A 110 -1.64 10.84 20.65
C THR A 110 -1.56 11.90 19.55
N ILE A 111 -2.62 12.68 19.34
CA ILE A 111 -2.59 13.81 18.40
C ILE A 111 -1.60 14.85 18.94
N ARG A 112 -0.57 15.15 18.17
CA ARG A 112 0.46 16.14 18.52
C ARG A 112 0.44 17.26 17.50
N PRO A 113 0.11 18.50 17.89
CA PRO A 113 0.17 19.66 17.01
C PRO A 113 1.56 19.79 16.37
N GLY A 114 1.60 20.13 15.08
CA GLY A 114 2.85 20.32 14.33
C GLY A 114 3.56 19.04 13.88
N ILE A 115 3.07 17.86 14.24
CA ILE A 115 3.60 16.58 13.74
C ILE A 115 2.68 16.03 12.64
N PRO A 116 3.22 15.64 11.46
CA PRO A 116 2.44 15.01 10.41
C PRO A 116 1.65 13.78 10.91
N PRO A 117 0.41 13.58 10.45
CA PRO A 117 -0.37 12.38 10.77
C PRO A 117 0.33 11.12 10.27
N SER A 118 0.05 9.99 10.93
CA SER A 118 0.57 8.70 10.47
C SER A 118 -0.20 8.20 9.24
N GLU A 119 0.39 7.28 8.47
CA GLU A 119 -0.28 6.63 7.33
C GLU A 119 -1.64 6.01 7.71
N LEU A 120 -1.79 5.54 8.96
CA LEU A 120 -3.06 5.05 9.49
C LEU A 120 -4.13 6.14 9.51
N VAL A 121 -3.78 7.33 10.01
CA VAL A 121 -4.71 8.46 10.08
C VAL A 121 -5.10 8.91 8.67
N VAL A 122 -4.13 9.00 7.75
CA VAL A 122 -4.41 9.34 6.35
C VAL A 122 -5.32 8.29 5.70
N ALA A 123 -5.02 7.00 5.85
CA ALA A 123 -5.82 5.93 5.26
C ALA A 123 -7.24 5.87 5.84
N SER A 124 -7.43 6.21 7.12
CA SER A 124 -8.74 6.35 7.74
C SER A 124 -9.50 7.57 7.21
N ALA A 125 -8.84 8.72 7.09
CA ALA A 125 -9.43 9.93 6.53
C ALA A 125 -9.89 9.70 5.08
N LEU A 126 -9.06 9.05 4.25
CA LEU A 126 -9.44 8.69 2.87
C LEU A 126 -10.64 7.74 2.82
N ARG A 127 -10.72 6.77 3.74
CA ARG A 127 -11.88 5.88 3.84
C ARG A 127 -13.15 6.62 4.25
N GLN A 128 -13.03 7.60 5.15
CA GLN A 128 -14.16 8.42 5.57
C GLN A 128 -14.68 9.33 4.44
N CYS A 129 -13.79 9.86 3.62
CA CYS A 129 -14.16 10.73 2.48
C CYS A 129 -14.59 9.95 1.22
N LEU A 130 -14.33 8.64 1.15
CA LEU A 130 -14.60 7.83 -0.04
C LEU A 130 -16.08 7.86 -0.49
N PRO A 131 -17.09 7.75 0.39
CA PRO A 131 -18.49 7.76 -0.03
C PRO A 131 -18.89 9.09 -0.66
N GLU A 132 -18.53 10.20 0.00
CA GLU A 132 -18.80 11.55 -0.51
C GLU A 132 -18.13 11.75 -1.88
N PHE A 133 -16.89 11.29 -2.03
CA PHE A 133 -16.18 11.31 -3.30
C PHE A 133 -16.93 10.52 -4.39
N LEU A 134 -17.38 9.30 -4.10
CA LEU A 134 -18.09 8.46 -5.07
C LEU A 134 -19.45 9.06 -5.47
N VAL A 135 -20.25 9.52 -4.50
CA VAL A 135 -21.58 10.11 -4.76
C VAL A 135 -21.46 11.40 -5.58
N ASN A 136 -20.57 12.30 -5.18
CA ASN A 136 -20.46 13.61 -5.82
C ASN A 136 -19.71 13.57 -7.16
N SER A 137 -18.78 12.61 -7.34
CA SER A 137 -17.89 12.58 -8.50
C SER A 137 -18.24 11.51 -9.54
N ALA A 138 -19.12 10.55 -9.27
CA ALA A 138 -19.39 9.45 -10.20
C ALA A 138 -19.88 9.91 -11.59
N LYS A 139 -20.52 11.09 -11.70
CA LYS A 139 -20.98 11.61 -12.99
C LYS A 139 -19.87 12.26 -13.83
N THR A 140 -18.81 12.74 -13.20
CA THR A 140 -17.77 13.58 -13.84
C THR A 140 -16.40 12.92 -13.85
N ASN A 141 -16.12 12.02 -12.91
CA ASN A 141 -14.83 11.35 -12.76
C ASN A 141 -14.93 9.87 -13.17
N PHE A 142 -14.13 9.49 -14.18
CA PHE A 142 -14.11 8.14 -14.71
C PHE A 142 -13.78 7.07 -13.66
N PHE A 143 -12.83 7.35 -12.75
CA PHE A 143 -12.48 6.41 -11.69
C PHE A 143 -13.58 6.27 -10.65
N ALA A 144 -14.21 7.37 -10.24
CA ALA A 144 -15.34 7.32 -9.32
C ALA A 144 -16.50 6.50 -9.91
N LYS A 145 -16.81 6.71 -11.20
CA LYS A 145 -17.79 5.91 -11.94
C LYS A 145 -17.42 4.43 -11.96
N PHE A 146 -16.20 4.12 -12.39
CA PHE A 146 -15.69 2.75 -12.49
C PHE A 146 -15.77 2.00 -11.16
N ILE A 147 -15.40 2.66 -10.07
CA ILE A 147 -15.42 2.09 -8.72
C ILE A 147 -16.87 1.88 -8.29
N ALA A 148 -17.72 2.89 -8.40
CA ALA A 148 -19.13 2.82 -7.99
C ALA A 148 -19.89 1.69 -8.70
N GLU A 149 -19.67 1.50 -10.01
CA GLU A 149 -20.30 0.44 -10.80
C GLU A 149 -19.87 -0.99 -10.41
N ARG A 150 -18.72 -1.14 -9.75
CA ARG A 150 -18.14 -2.44 -9.37
C ARG A 150 -18.20 -2.72 -7.87
N GLN A 151 -18.76 -1.81 -7.08
CA GLN A 151 -19.03 -2.10 -5.66
C GLN A 151 -20.28 -2.96 -5.55
N ASP A 152 -20.22 -3.95 -4.67
CA ASP A 152 -21.39 -4.73 -4.28
C ASP A 152 -22.27 -3.88 -3.32
N PRO A 153 -23.50 -3.49 -3.72
CA PRO A 153 -24.37 -2.66 -2.89
C PRO A 153 -24.73 -3.30 -1.55
N ASP A 154 -24.78 -4.63 -1.49
CA ASP A 154 -25.22 -5.37 -0.30
C ASP A 154 -24.11 -5.45 0.76
N THR A 155 -22.84 -5.49 0.31
CA THR A 155 -21.66 -5.59 1.17
C THR A 155 -21.11 -4.20 1.56
N PHE A 156 -21.34 -3.17 0.74
CA PHE A 156 -20.86 -1.82 1.01
C PHE A 156 -21.82 -1.08 1.95
N GLU A 157 -21.63 -1.24 3.28
CA GLU A 157 -22.45 -0.60 4.33
C GLU A 157 -22.73 0.90 4.11
N MET A 158 -21.82 1.60 3.43
CA MET A 158 -21.89 3.04 3.15
C MET A 158 -23.05 3.47 2.22
N PHE A 159 -23.55 2.61 1.31
CA PHE A 159 -24.71 2.97 0.46
C PHE A 159 -26.05 2.81 1.19
N ARG A 160 -26.11 2.00 2.26
CA ARG A 160 -27.34 1.80 3.04
C ARG A 160 -27.78 3.05 3.82
N LEU A 161 -26.87 3.99 4.07
CA LEU A 161 -27.17 5.24 4.79
C LEU A 161 -27.68 6.36 3.86
N ALA A 162 -27.61 6.16 2.54
CA ALA A 162 -28.03 7.14 1.53
C ALA A 162 -29.38 6.81 0.88
N THR A 163 -30.07 5.77 1.35
CA THR A 163 -31.43 5.38 0.92
C THR A 163 -32.38 5.51 2.10
#